data_AF-A0A975CDB3-F1
#
_entry.id   AF-A0A975CDB3-F1
#
_cell.length_a   1.000
_cell.length_b   1.000
_cell.length_c   1.000
_cell.angle_alpha   90.00
_cell.angle_beta   90.00
_cell.angle_gamma   90.00
#
_symmetry.space_group_name_H-M   'P 1'
#
loop_
_entity.id
_entity.type
_entity.pdbx_description
1 polymer ?
#
loop_
_entity_poly.entity_id
_entity_poly.type
_entity_poly.pdbx_seq_one_letter_code
_entity_poly.pdbx_strand_id
1 'polypeptide(L)'
;MTDQKIIELYKSGMSYKEMCQLVGLSDRAIRNVLSKHGIQMRPAGRPRIHHVNEDFFKRWTHEMAWVLGLFITDGHINKDLHSVYLSQKDITVLQKVATLMEATEVIAEPTGTRKTFVDY
;
A
#
# COMPACT_ATOMS: atom_id res chain seq x y z
N MET A 1 -3.41 6.60 -35.51
CA MET A 1 -2.54 6.24 -34.37
C MET A 1 -2.17 4.77 -34.50
N THR A 2 -0.88 4.45 -34.33
CA THR A 2 -0.36 3.08 -34.53
C THR A 2 -0.16 2.39 -33.19
N ASP A 3 -0.41 1.09 -33.11
CA ASP A 3 -0.19 0.27 -31.91
C ASP A 3 1.22 0.46 -31.32
N GLN A 4 2.23 0.61 -32.19
CA GLN A 4 3.62 0.87 -31.82
C GLN A 4 3.80 2.15 -30.99
N LYS A 5 3.07 3.22 -31.33
CA LYS A 5 3.16 4.50 -30.62
C LYS A 5 2.62 4.37 -29.19
N ILE A 6 1.58 3.58 -29.00
CA ILE A 6 0.99 3.29 -27.68
C ILE A 6 1.99 2.52 -26.83
N ILE A 7 2.71 1.56 -27.41
CA ILE A 7 3.74 0.78 -26.73
C ILE A 7 4.92 1.66 -26.31
N GLU A 8 5.38 2.57 -27.18
CA GLU A 8 6.46 3.52 -26.84
C GLU A 8 6.07 4.44 -25.67
N LEU A 9 4.90 5.06 -25.73
CA LEU A 9 4.37 5.92 -24.65
C LEU A 9 4.22 5.15 -23.35
N TYR A 10 3.78 3.90 -23.43
CA TYR A 10 3.68 3.04 -22.26
C TYR A 10 5.05 2.73 -21.64
N LYS A 11 6.05 2.41 -22.47
CA LYS A 11 7.42 2.11 -22.04
C LYS A 11 8.18 3.33 -21.50
N SER A 12 7.80 4.53 -21.91
CA SER A 12 8.39 5.77 -21.38
C SER A 12 7.96 6.08 -19.94
N GLY A 13 7.07 5.28 -19.34
CA GLY A 13 6.60 5.47 -17.97
C GLY A 13 5.40 6.40 -17.84
N MET A 14 4.89 6.98 -18.95
CA MET A 14 3.73 7.87 -18.96
C MET A 14 2.52 7.23 -18.28
N SER A 15 1.70 8.02 -17.58
CA SER A 15 0.50 7.52 -16.93
C SER A 15 -0.59 7.20 -17.95
N TYR A 16 -1.48 6.25 -17.63
CA TYR A 16 -2.64 5.95 -18.48
C TYR A 16 -3.52 7.18 -18.73
N LYS A 17 -3.63 8.08 -17.74
CA LYS A 17 -4.41 9.32 -17.89
C LYS A 17 -3.86 10.22 -19.00
N GLU A 18 -2.54 10.44 -19.00
CA GLU A 18 -1.86 11.23 -20.03
C GLU A 18 -1.92 10.53 -21.39
N MET A 19 -1.74 9.21 -21.42
CA MET A 19 -1.86 8.43 -22.65
C MET A 19 -3.28 8.51 -23.25
N CYS A 20 -4.33 8.42 -22.44
CA CYS A 20 -5.71 8.57 -22.89
C CYS A 20 -5.94 9.95 -23.53
N GLN A 21 -5.39 11.01 -22.93
CA GLN A 21 -5.50 12.37 -23.47
C GLN A 21 -4.73 12.55 -24.78
N LEU A 22 -3.53 11.98 -24.88
CA LEU A 22 -2.67 12.12 -26.06
C LEU A 22 -3.14 11.26 -27.24
N VAL A 23 -3.59 10.04 -26.98
CA VAL A 23 -3.96 9.06 -28.01
C VAL A 23 -5.45 9.14 -28.35
N GLY A 24 -6.28 9.71 -27.47
CA GLY A 24 -7.74 9.79 -27.64
C GLY A 24 -8.46 8.45 -27.44
N LEU A 25 -7.78 7.46 -26.86
CA LEU A 25 -8.33 6.14 -26.58
C LEU A 25 -8.68 6.00 -25.11
N SER A 26 -9.66 5.14 -24.82
CA SER A 26 -9.95 4.75 -23.44
C SER A 26 -8.82 3.90 -22.87
N ASP A 27 -8.70 3.93 -21.55
CA ASP A 27 -7.75 3.12 -20.80
C ASP A 27 -7.90 1.61 -21.13
N ARG A 28 -9.14 1.14 -21.32
CA ARG A 28 -9.41 -0.24 -21.74
C ARG A 28 -8.88 -0.54 -23.15
N ALA A 29 -9.02 0.39 -24.10
CA ALA A 29 -8.48 0.22 -25.44
C ALA A 29 -6.94 0.16 -25.42
N ILE A 30 -6.29 1.02 -24.62
CA ILE A 30 -4.84 0.99 -24.43
C ILE A 30 -4.38 -0.37 -23.86
N ARG A 31 -5.06 -0.87 -22.81
CA ARG A 31 -4.76 -2.20 -22.23
C ARG A 31 -4.92 -3.33 -23.24
N ASN A 32 -5.96 -3.29 -24.07
CA ASN A 32 -6.17 -4.29 -25.11
C ASN A 32 -5.02 -4.30 -26.13
N VAL A 33 -4.52 -3.12 -26.54
CA VAL A 33 -3.35 -3.01 -27.42
C VAL A 33 -2.11 -3.61 -26.76
N LEU A 34 -1.85 -3.28 -25.49
CA LEU A 34 -0.71 -3.84 -24.75
C LEU A 34 -0.79 -5.36 -24.63
N SER A 35 -1.97 -5.89 -24.28
CA SER A 35 -2.20 -7.33 -24.15
C SER A 35 -2.06 -8.06 -25.49
N LYS A 36 -2.56 -7.48 -26.58
CA LYS A 36 -2.43 -8.04 -27.95
C LYS A 36 -0.96 -8.21 -28.37
N HIS A 37 -0.07 -7.38 -27.84
CA HIS A 37 1.37 -7.42 -28.12
C HIS A 37 2.18 -8.10 -27.01
N GLY A 38 1.53 -8.77 -26.06
CA GLY A 38 2.21 -9.49 -24.97
C GLY A 38 2.98 -8.58 -24.01
N ILE A 39 2.65 -7.29 -23.93
CA ILE A 39 3.30 -6.37 -23.00
C ILE A 39 2.74 -6.60 -21.59
N GLN A 40 3.62 -6.96 -20.67
CA GLN A 40 3.27 -7.09 -19.26
C GLN A 40 2.85 -5.73 -18.70
N MET A 41 1.62 -5.69 -18.16
CA MET A 41 1.07 -4.47 -17.58
C MET A 41 1.68 -4.18 -16.20
N ARG A 42 1.73 -2.90 -15.87
CA ARG A 42 2.16 -2.37 -14.58
C ARG A 42 1.16 -2.85 -13.53
N PRO A 43 1.63 -3.28 -12.35
CA PRO A 43 0.73 -3.72 -11.29
C PRO A 43 -0.27 -2.62 -10.96
N ALA A 44 -1.52 -3.01 -10.72
CA ALA A 44 -2.57 -2.09 -10.34
C ALA A 44 -2.38 -1.62 -8.89
N GLY A 45 -2.83 -0.40 -8.59
CA GLY A 45 -2.79 0.18 -7.26
C GLY A 45 -1.63 1.14 -7.04
N ARG A 46 -1.51 1.64 -5.81
CA ARG A 46 -0.39 2.47 -5.40
C ARG A 46 0.84 1.58 -5.22
N PRO A 47 2.03 2.00 -5.69
CA PRO A 47 3.27 1.31 -5.34
C PRO A 47 3.37 1.16 -3.82
N ARG A 48 3.77 -0.02 -3.34
CA ARG A 48 4.07 -0.19 -1.91
C ARG A 48 5.28 0.68 -1.58
N ILE A 49 5.09 1.65 -0.70
CA ILE A 49 6.15 2.57 -0.25
C ILE A 49 6.81 2.11 1.06
N HIS A 50 6.15 1.21 1.81
CA HIS A 50 6.66 0.65 3.06
C HIS A 50 6.77 -0.87 2.91
N HIS A 51 7.92 -1.43 3.29
CA HIS A 51 8.11 -2.87 3.36
C HIS A 51 7.76 -3.38 4.76
N VAL A 52 7.25 -4.61 4.82
CA VAL A 52 7.01 -5.39 6.04
C VAL A 52 7.09 -6.88 5.68
N ASN A 53 7.52 -7.73 6.61
CA ASN A 53 7.49 -9.18 6.46
C ASN A 53 6.04 -9.69 6.49
N GLU A 54 5.41 -9.87 5.33
CA GLU A 54 4.04 -10.38 5.19
C GLU A 54 3.91 -11.87 5.56
N ASP A 55 5.04 -12.57 5.69
CA ASP A 55 5.10 -13.97 6.08
C ASP A 55 5.23 -14.15 7.60
N PHE A 56 5.35 -13.06 8.37
CA PHE A 56 5.55 -13.09 9.82
C PHE A 56 4.51 -13.94 10.55
N PHE A 57 3.23 -13.84 10.16
CA PHE A 57 2.13 -14.60 10.78
C PHE A 57 1.95 -16.02 10.20
N LYS A 58 2.75 -16.46 9.23
CA LYS A 58 2.64 -17.80 8.64
C LYS A 58 3.27 -18.89 9.50
N ARG A 59 4.13 -18.53 10.46
CA ARG A 59 4.83 -19.46 11.35
C ARG A 59 4.52 -19.14 12.81
N TRP A 60 4.26 -20.17 13.60
CA TRP A 60 3.98 -20.01 15.02
C TRP A 60 5.28 -19.98 15.84
N THR A 61 5.79 -18.78 16.12
CA THR A 61 6.94 -18.56 17.02
C THR A 61 6.53 -17.82 18.29
N HIS A 62 7.43 -17.74 19.27
CA HIS A 62 7.20 -16.99 20.50
C HIS A 62 6.97 -15.49 20.20
N GLU A 63 7.79 -14.91 19.33
CA GLU A 63 7.70 -13.51 18.91
C GLU A 63 6.41 -13.24 18.14
N MET A 64 6.02 -14.17 17.25
CA MET A 64 4.75 -14.07 16.53
C MET A 64 3.56 -14.05 17.51
N ALA A 65 3.52 -14.99 18.46
CA ALA A 65 2.45 -15.06 19.45
C ALA A 65 2.38 -13.78 20.31
N TRP A 66 3.53 -13.19 20.66
CA TRP A 66 3.60 -11.92 21.38
C TRP A 66 3.01 -10.76 20.57
N VAL A 67 3.41 -10.61 19.30
CA VAL A 67 2.88 -9.57 18.40
C VAL A 67 1.38 -9.78 18.13
N LEU A 68 0.96 -11.02 17.92
CA LEU A 68 -0.45 -11.36 17.72
C LEU A 68 -1.31 -10.98 18.93
N GLY A 69 -0.83 -11.28 20.15
CA GLY A 69 -1.51 -10.89 21.38
C GLY A 69 -1.75 -9.37 21.43
N LEU A 70 -0.75 -8.58 21.05
CA LEU A 70 -0.87 -7.13 21.00
C LEU A 70 -1.88 -6.63 19.94
N PHE A 71 -1.92 -7.25 18.76
CA PHE A 71 -2.94 -6.93 17.75
C PHE A 71 -4.35 -7.31 18.18
N ILE A 72 -4.52 -8.35 19.00
CA ILE A 72 -5.81 -8.76 19.54
C ILE A 72 -6.29 -7.77 20.62
N THR A 73 -5.39 -7.24 21.46
CA THR A 73 -5.76 -6.33 22.55
C THR A 73 -5.93 -4.89 22.08
N ASP A 74 -4.96 -4.37 21.32
CA ASP A 74 -4.84 -2.94 21.01
C ASP A 74 -4.82 -2.65 19.49
N GLY A 75 -4.91 -3.70 18.67
CA GLY A 75 -5.00 -3.57 17.23
C GLY A 75 -6.41 -3.31 16.73
N HIS A 76 -6.51 -2.74 15.53
CA HIS A 76 -7.76 -2.59 14.79
C HIS A 76 -7.62 -3.19 13.40
N ILE A 77 -8.45 -4.20 13.10
CA ILE A 77 -8.46 -4.92 11.82
C ILE A 77 -9.65 -4.46 11.00
N ASN A 78 -9.39 -3.78 9.88
CA ASN A 78 -10.42 -3.36 8.94
C ASN A 78 -10.62 -4.46 7.87
N LYS A 79 -11.82 -5.05 7.85
CA LYS A 79 -12.17 -6.16 6.95
C LYS A 79 -12.37 -5.73 5.49
N ASP A 80 -12.87 -4.52 5.27
CA ASP A 80 -13.19 -4.01 3.93
C ASP A 80 -11.93 -3.51 3.21
N LEU A 81 -11.00 -2.92 3.98
CA LEU A 81 -9.74 -2.40 3.45
C LEU A 81 -8.58 -3.40 3.55
N HIS A 82 -8.81 -4.58 4.15
CA HIS A 82 -7.78 -5.58 4.45
C HIS A 82 -6.54 -4.99 5.13
N SER A 83 -6.77 -4.08 6.08
CA SER A 83 -5.70 -3.35 6.77
C SER A 83 -5.72 -3.62 8.27
N VAL A 84 -4.53 -3.57 8.87
CA VAL A 84 -4.35 -3.69 10.32
C VAL A 84 -3.66 -2.42 10.83
N TYR A 85 -4.11 -1.94 11.97
CA TYR A 85 -3.56 -0.77 12.65
C TYR A 85 -3.19 -1.14 14.07
N LEU A 86 -2.07 -0.62 14.55
CA LEU A 86 -1.64 -0.70 15.92
C LEU A 86 -1.26 0.70 16.39
N SER A 87 -1.86 1.16 17.49
CA SER A 87 -1.57 2.46 18.08
C SER A 87 -1.31 2.29 19.57
N GLN A 88 -0.16 2.76 20.03
CA GLN A 88 0.28 2.67 21.41
C GLN A 88 0.89 3.99 21.86
N LYS A 89 0.66 4.36 23.13
CA LYS A 89 1.32 5.53 23.73
C LYS A 89 2.81 5.29 23.94
N ASP A 90 3.18 4.04 24.23
CA ASP A 90 4.57 3.63 24.37
C ASP A 90 5.16 3.32 22.99
N ILE A 91 6.01 4.21 22.51
CA ILE A 91 6.69 4.07 21.22
C ILE A 91 7.62 2.84 21.18
N THR A 92 8.15 2.40 22.33
CA THR A 92 9.08 1.26 22.37
C THR A 92 8.40 -0.05 21.98
N VAL A 93 7.11 -0.18 22.31
CA VAL A 93 6.27 -1.31 21.89
C VAL A 93 6.11 -1.31 20.36
N LEU A 94 5.85 -0.14 19.76
CA LEU A 94 5.71 0.01 18.31
C LEU A 94 7.04 -0.29 17.58
N GLN A 95 8.16 0.20 18.11
CA GLN A 95 9.50 -0.10 17.59
C GLN A 95 9.82 -1.59 17.66
N LYS A 96 9.47 -2.25 18.77
CA LYS A 96 9.65 -3.69 18.93
C LYS A 96 8.84 -4.47 17.90
N VAL A 97 7.58 -4.11 17.68
CA VAL A 97 6.74 -4.73 16.64
C VAL A 97 7.33 -4.50 15.25
N ALA A 98 7.73 -3.27 14.93
CA ALA A 98 8.35 -2.93 13.65
C ALA A 98 9.62 -3.74 13.39
N THR A 99 10.47 -3.89 14.42
CA THR A 99 11.69 -4.71 14.36
C THR A 99 11.35 -6.18 14.13
N LEU A 100 10.42 -6.76 14.91
CA LEU A 100 10.04 -8.17 14.80
C LEU A 100 9.41 -8.49 13.44
N MET A 101 8.63 -7.57 12.88
CA MET A 101 7.97 -7.72 11.58
C MET A 101 8.83 -7.23 10.41
N GLU A 102 10.10 -6.86 10.63
CA GLU A 102 11.02 -6.34 9.59
C GLU A 102 10.39 -5.21 8.76
N ALA A 103 9.66 -4.31 9.43
CA ALA A 103 8.99 -3.18 8.81
C ALA A 103 9.98 -2.04 8.53
N THR A 104 9.86 -1.38 7.38
CA THR A 104 10.62 -0.14 7.13
C THR A 104 10.07 0.97 8.00
N GLU A 105 10.89 1.50 8.90
CA GLU A 105 10.44 2.44 9.92
C GLU A 105 9.98 3.77 9.29
N VAL A 106 8.66 4.00 9.35
CA VAL A 106 8.09 5.34 9.42
C VAL A 106 7.10 5.32 10.59
N ILE A 107 7.63 5.43 11.81
CA ILE A 107 6.79 5.68 12.98
C ILE A 107 6.40 7.15 12.90
N ALA A 108 5.14 7.42 12.54
CA ALA A 108 4.63 8.78 12.47
C ALA A 108 4.68 9.42 13.86
N GLU A 109 5.14 10.67 13.95
CA GLU A 109 5.08 11.41 15.21
C GLU A 109 3.64 11.58 15.68
N PRO A 110 3.40 11.67 17.02
CA PRO A 110 2.08 11.90 17.57
C PRO A 110 1.47 13.17 16.96
N THR A 111 0.52 13.00 16.04
CA THR A 111 -0.22 14.15 15.49
C THR A 111 -1.20 14.60 16.55
N GLY A 112 -1.12 15.87 16.96
CA GLY A 112 -1.95 16.41 18.03
C GLY A 112 -3.44 16.16 17.80
N THR A 113 -4.15 15.72 18.84
CA THR A 113 -5.60 15.51 18.78
C THR A 113 -6.30 16.81 18.42
N ARG A 114 -7.19 16.76 17.42
CA ARG A 114 -8.04 17.91 17.04
C ARG A 114 -8.83 18.34 18.28
N LYS A 115 -8.58 19.55 18.79
CA LYS A 115 -9.36 20.11 19.90
C LYS A 115 -10.77 20.42 19.40
N THR A 116 -11.76 19.65 19.86
CA THR A 116 -13.17 19.99 19.66
C THR A 116 -13.50 21.11 20.64
N PHE A 117 -13.76 22.31 20.14
CA PHE A 117 -14.38 23.36 20.95
C PHE A 117 -15.86 22.97 21.10
N VAL A 118 -16.30 22.81 22.34
CA VAL A 118 -17.72 22.64 22.67
C VAL A 118 -18.16 24.02 23.16
N ASP A 119 -18.89 24.75 22.33
CA ASP A 119 -19.52 26.02 22.71
C ASP A 119 -20.73 25.70 23.60
N TYR A 120 -20.79 26.30 24.79
CA TYR A 120 -21.91 26.25 25.74
C TYR A 120 -22.79 27.49 25.60
#